data_AF-A0A3B9LXG4-F1
#
_entry.id   AF-A0A3B9LXG4-F1
#
_cell.length_a   1.000
_cell.length_b   1.000
_cell.length_c   1.000
_cell.angle_alpha   90.00
_cell.angle_beta   90.00
_cell.angle_gamma   90.00
#
_symmetry.space_group_name_H-M   'P 1'
#
loop_
_entity.id
_entity.type
_entity.pdbx_description
1 polymer ?
#
loop_
_entity_poly.entity_id
_entity_poly.type
_entity_poly.pdbx_seq_one_letter_code
_entity_poly.pdbx_strand_id
1 'polypeptide(L)'
;MPDDKLIEWFSGVEPNRKGQWMITIAPKDGSLTLQASAERQFDLSQYLNRFDFISKSIPRSASRPPSTKRDSEDSSDIIAAIKSNNDLNGDSLHDRVIDMIAQIGKWSGYVPTKGYKVPQDSPYQIDVVWLNRDLLELAVEVQIGGNETEAKDRLVHAKRFGARKILIVSKVESLKRLKQICRYEPDLKNWLEIWSIVKVYRMYLAGQQFFELFRPFEKQQWSQEIREIT
;
A
#
# COMPACT_ATOMS: atom_id res chain seq x y z
N MET A 1 27.46 -7.00 -36.68
CA MET A 1 27.18 -7.26 -35.26
C MET A 1 25.94 -6.44 -34.91
N PRO A 2 24.80 -7.05 -34.60
CA PRO A 2 23.59 -6.31 -34.24
C PRO A 2 23.51 -6.04 -32.74
N ASP A 3 23.07 -4.83 -32.45
CA ASP A 3 22.92 -4.09 -31.20
C ASP A 3 22.43 -4.86 -29.94
N ASP A 4 23.25 -4.80 -28.89
CA ASP A 4 22.94 -5.16 -27.49
C ASP A 4 22.06 -4.10 -26.81
N LYS A 5 20.77 -3.99 -27.18
CA LYS A 5 19.82 -3.17 -26.43
C LYS A 5 18.54 -3.92 -26.08
N LEU A 6 18.17 -3.75 -24.81
CA LEU A 6 16.93 -4.11 -24.11
C LEU A 6 16.92 -5.48 -23.40
N ILE A 7 17.64 -5.53 -22.28
CA ILE A 7 17.21 -6.34 -21.13
C ILE A 7 16.90 -5.35 -19.99
N GLU A 8 15.63 -4.99 -19.83
CA GLU A 8 15.15 -4.33 -18.62
C GLU A 8 14.98 -5.37 -17.52
N TRP A 9 15.74 -5.22 -16.43
CA TRP A 9 15.65 -6.08 -15.26
C TRP A 9 14.41 -5.69 -14.44
N PHE A 10 13.35 -6.51 -14.49
CA PHE A 10 12.23 -6.39 -13.55
C PHE A 10 12.64 -6.98 -12.20
N SER A 11 12.99 -6.14 -11.23
CA SER A 11 13.22 -6.57 -9.84
C SER A 11 11.87 -6.74 -9.14
N GLY A 12 11.37 -7.98 -9.08
CA GLY A 12 10.05 -8.25 -8.50
C GLY A 12 9.65 -9.72 -8.37
N VAL A 13 10.60 -10.65 -8.25
CA VAL A 13 10.45 -12.00 -7.67
C VAL A 13 11.84 -12.31 -7.09
N GLU A 14 11.96 -12.97 -5.94
CA GLU A 14 13.20 -13.13 -5.17
C GLU A 14 14.47 -13.29 -6.03
N PRO A 15 15.60 -12.63 -5.69
CA PRO A 15 16.82 -12.81 -6.44
C PRO A 15 17.23 -14.27 -6.32
N ASN A 16 17.48 -14.90 -7.47
CA ASN A 16 18.30 -16.09 -7.60
C ASN A 16 19.62 -15.87 -6.85
N ARG A 17 19.66 -16.16 -5.54
CA ARG A 17 20.81 -15.88 -4.68
C ARG A 17 22.03 -16.76 -5.02
N LYS A 18 21.91 -17.72 -5.96
CA LYS A 18 22.95 -18.72 -6.25
C LYS A 18 23.15 -19.10 -7.74
N GLY A 19 22.53 -18.42 -8.70
CA GLY A 19 22.65 -18.78 -10.13
C GLY A 19 21.82 -20.00 -10.61
N GLN A 20 20.93 -20.56 -9.78
CA GLN A 20 20.34 -21.89 -10.01
C GLN A 20 19.23 -21.96 -11.08
N TRP A 21 18.56 -20.84 -11.38
CA TRP A 21 17.57 -20.76 -12.46
C TRP A 21 17.46 -19.34 -13.05
N MET A 22 17.00 -19.25 -14.29
CA MET A 22 16.89 -18.02 -15.06
C MET A 22 15.51 -17.96 -15.72
N ILE A 23 14.89 -16.78 -15.70
CA ILE A 23 13.69 -16.49 -16.49
C ILE A 23 14.05 -15.48 -17.56
N THR A 24 13.69 -15.79 -18.80
CA THR A 24 13.88 -14.94 -19.97
C THR A 24 12.51 -14.62 -20.57
N ILE A 25 12.24 -13.35 -20.83
CA ILE A 25 11.06 -12.92 -21.57
C ILE A 25 11.53 -12.50 -22.96
N ALA A 26 11.05 -13.18 -24.00
CA ALA A 26 11.43 -12.89 -25.38
C ALA A 26 10.18 -12.73 -26.26
N PRO A 27 10.15 -11.74 -27.16
CA PRO A 27 9.11 -11.66 -28.16
C PRO A 27 9.24 -12.81 -29.17
N LYS A 28 8.13 -13.48 -29.48
CA LYS A 28 8.03 -14.54 -30.48
C LYS A 28 6.66 -14.49 -31.14
N ASP A 29 6.64 -14.37 -32.47
CA ASP A 29 5.43 -14.43 -33.30
C ASP A 29 4.29 -13.50 -32.83
N GLY A 30 4.62 -12.26 -32.50
CA GLY A 30 3.64 -11.27 -32.03
C GLY A 30 3.17 -11.43 -30.58
N SER A 31 3.76 -12.38 -29.83
CA SER A 31 3.50 -12.61 -28.41
C SER A 31 4.78 -12.48 -27.57
N LEU A 32 4.65 -12.28 -26.26
CA LEU A 32 5.78 -12.39 -25.32
C LEU A 32 5.79 -13.81 -24.76
N THR A 33 6.89 -14.54 -24.97
CA THR A 33 7.11 -15.87 -24.41
C THR A 33 7.98 -15.73 -23.16
N LEU A 34 7.51 -16.28 -22.04
CA LEU A 34 8.29 -16.43 -20.82
C LEU A 34 8.91 -17.83 -20.82
N GLN A 35 10.24 -17.91 -20.74
CA GLN A 35 10.98 -19.16 -20.66
C GLN A 35 11.72 -19.21 -19.33
N ALA A 36 11.60 -20.33 -18.62
CA ALA A 36 12.37 -20.59 -17.41
C ALA A 36 13.34 -21.74 -17.68
N SER A 37 14.60 -21.58 -17.27
CA SER A 37 15.65 -22.61 -17.34
C SER A 37 16.32 -22.76 -15.98
N ALA A 38 16.73 -23.98 -15.63
CA ALA A 38 17.41 -24.29 -14.37
C ALA A 38 18.51 -25.31 -14.60
N GLU A 39 19.44 -25.39 -13.66
CA GLU A 39 20.44 -26.45 -13.67
C GLU A 39 19.77 -27.83 -13.57
N ARG A 40 20.33 -28.85 -14.24
CA ARG A 40 19.73 -30.20 -14.44
C ARG A 40 19.24 -30.90 -13.17
N GLN A 41 19.65 -30.45 -11.99
CA GLN A 41 19.30 -31.02 -10.69
C GLN A 41 18.01 -30.41 -10.10
N PHE A 42 17.46 -29.36 -10.72
CA PHE A 42 16.25 -28.68 -10.29
C PHE A 42 15.07 -29.01 -11.20
N ASP A 43 14.02 -29.60 -10.61
CA ASP A 43 12.74 -29.75 -11.29
C ASP A 43 11.94 -28.44 -11.19
N LEU A 44 12.07 -27.61 -12.23
CA LEU A 44 11.32 -26.36 -12.39
C LEU A 44 9.81 -26.53 -12.31
N SER A 45 9.29 -27.70 -12.72
CA SER A 45 7.85 -27.94 -12.75
C SER A 45 7.26 -27.93 -11.34
N GLN A 46 7.98 -28.43 -10.34
CA GLN A 46 7.56 -28.37 -8.94
C GLN A 46 7.49 -26.94 -8.40
N TYR A 47 8.35 -26.05 -8.89
CA TYR A 47 8.40 -24.65 -8.45
C TYR A 47 7.30 -23.82 -9.11
N LEU A 48 7.09 -24.01 -10.42
CA LEU A 48 6.06 -23.31 -11.18
C LEU A 48 4.65 -23.78 -10.80
N ASN A 49 4.47 -25.07 -10.48
CA ASN A 49 3.19 -25.62 -10.03
C ASN A 49 2.85 -25.28 -8.56
N ARG A 50 3.81 -24.77 -7.77
CA ARG A 50 3.55 -24.37 -6.37
C ARG A 50 2.75 -23.07 -6.28
N PHE A 51 2.74 -22.30 -7.36
CA PHE A 51 1.88 -21.15 -7.53
C PHE A 51 0.84 -21.54 -8.59
N ASP A 52 -0.41 -21.76 -8.20
CA ASP A 52 -1.57 -22.00 -9.09
C ASP A 52 -1.90 -20.78 -9.99
N PHE A 53 -0.90 -20.02 -10.43
CA PHE A 53 -0.99 -18.91 -11.36
C PHE A 53 -0.53 -19.33 -12.76
N ILE A 54 -1.12 -20.40 -13.28
CA ILE A 54 -1.36 -20.49 -14.72
C ILE A 54 -2.88 -20.41 -14.89
N SER A 55 -3.43 -19.22 -14.65
CA SER A 55 -4.82 -18.95 -14.98
C SER A 55 -5.00 -19.20 -16.47
N LYS A 56 -5.96 -20.06 -16.84
CA LYS A 56 -6.45 -20.18 -18.22
C LYS A 56 -6.65 -18.77 -18.75
N SER A 57 -5.95 -18.45 -19.84
CA SER A 57 -5.95 -17.16 -20.55
C SER A 57 -7.22 -16.34 -20.29
N ILE A 58 -7.14 -15.38 -19.37
CA ILE A 58 -8.18 -14.36 -19.21
C ILE A 58 -8.08 -13.51 -20.49
N PRO A 59 -9.10 -13.48 -21.36
CA PRO A 59 -9.08 -12.57 -22.49
C PRO A 59 -8.94 -11.17 -21.90
N ARG A 60 -7.93 -10.41 -22.34
CA ARG A 60 -7.89 -8.98 -22.07
C ARG A 60 -9.21 -8.41 -22.59
N SER A 61 -10.07 -7.95 -21.67
CA SER A 61 -11.17 -7.08 -22.07
C SER A 61 -10.54 -5.92 -22.84
N ALA A 62 -10.83 -5.86 -24.14
CA ALA A 62 -10.34 -4.82 -25.03
C ALA A 62 -10.93 -3.43 -24.69
N SER A 63 -11.77 -3.33 -23.66
CA SER A 63 -11.96 -2.10 -22.93
C SER A 63 -10.91 -2.00 -21.83
N ARG A 64 -9.84 -1.26 -22.14
CA ARG A 64 -9.23 -0.40 -21.12
C ARG A 64 -10.42 0.26 -20.42
N PRO A 65 -10.67 0.06 -19.10
CA PRO A 65 -11.63 0.92 -18.43
C PRO A 65 -11.21 2.34 -18.83
N PRO A 66 -12.14 3.16 -19.34
CA PRO A 66 -11.81 4.51 -19.78
C PRO A 66 -10.95 5.07 -18.67
N SER A 67 -9.70 5.44 -19.02
CA SER A 67 -8.76 6.01 -18.07
C SER A 67 -9.60 6.97 -17.25
N THR A 68 -9.86 6.63 -15.99
CA THR A 68 -10.80 7.37 -15.16
C THR A 68 -10.37 8.79 -15.38
N LYS A 69 -11.27 9.59 -15.98
CA LYS A 69 -11.01 11.00 -16.30
C LYS A 69 -10.20 11.49 -15.12
N ARG A 70 -9.00 12.05 -15.38
CA ARG A 70 -8.19 12.63 -14.31
C ARG A 70 -9.17 13.41 -13.46
N ASP A 71 -9.47 12.89 -12.28
CA ASP A 71 -10.16 13.65 -11.27
C ASP A 71 -9.08 14.65 -10.89
N SER A 72 -9.01 15.75 -11.64
CA SER A 72 -8.52 17.01 -11.14
C SER A 72 -9.58 17.55 -10.18
N GLU A 73 -10.05 16.70 -9.26
CA GLU A 73 -10.55 17.22 -7.99
C GLU A 73 -9.34 17.95 -7.42
N ASP A 74 -9.49 19.27 -7.32
CA ASP A 74 -8.42 20.09 -6.83
C ASP A 74 -8.07 19.59 -5.43
N SER A 75 -6.78 19.35 -5.19
CA SER A 75 -6.33 18.93 -3.86
C SER A 75 -6.75 19.93 -2.79
N SER A 76 -7.02 21.19 -3.19
CA SER A 76 -7.57 22.24 -2.34
C SER A 76 -8.99 21.91 -1.83
N ASP A 77 -9.90 21.45 -2.70
CA ASP A 77 -11.29 21.11 -2.37
C ASP A 77 -11.35 19.92 -1.40
N ILE A 78 -10.53 18.90 -1.63
CA ILE A 78 -10.44 17.74 -0.73
C ILE A 78 -9.90 18.16 0.63
N ILE A 79 -8.88 19.02 0.67
CA ILE A 79 -8.35 19.53 1.93
C ILE A 79 -9.42 20.34 2.68
N ALA A 80 -10.20 21.16 1.98
CA ALA A 80 -11.32 21.88 2.57
C ALA A 80 -12.37 20.93 3.14
N ALA A 81 -12.76 19.91 2.38
CA ALA A 81 -13.73 18.89 2.80
C ALA A 81 -13.28 18.13 4.05
N ILE A 82 -12.00 17.74 4.13
CA ILE A 82 -11.44 17.09 5.33
C ILE A 82 -11.51 18.02 6.55
N LYS A 83 -11.16 19.30 6.38
CA LYS A 83 -11.19 20.29 7.46
C LYS A 83 -12.60 20.59 7.96
N SER A 84 -13.60 20.53 7.09
CA SER A 84 -15.01 20.76 7.45
C SER A 84 -15.74 19.51 7.93
N ASN A 85 -15.12 18.33 7.91
CA ASN A 85 -15.79 17.09 8.32
C ASN A 85 -15.92 17.01 9.85
N ASN A 86 -17.14 17.08 10.37
CA ASN A 86 -17.40 17.07 11.82
C ASN A 86 -17.21 15.70 12.49
N ASP A 87 -17.16 14.61 11.71
CA ASP A 87 -16.96 13.25 12.22
C ASP A 87 -15.47 12.97 12.53
N LEU A 88 -14.56 13.82 12.05
CA LEU A 88 -13.13 13.70 12.28
C LEU A 88 -12.70 14.55 13.48
N ASN A 89 -11.91 13.92 14.35
CA ASN A 89 -11.33 14.56 15.52
C ASN A 89 -10.05 15.33 15.15
N GLY A 90 -9.87 16.50 15.77
CA GLY A 90 -8.65 17.30 15.68
C GLY A 90 -8.83 18.67 15.04
N ASP A 91 -7.93 19.59 15.38
CA ASP A 91 -8.00 21.00 14.99
C ASP A 91 -7.23 21.29 13.70
N SER A 92 -6.29 20.41 13.34
CA SER A 92 -5.47 20.56 12.15
C SER A 92 -5.81 19.55 11.05
N LEU A 93 -5.38 19.85 9.82
CA LEU A 93 -5.45 18.88 8.72
C LEU A 93 -4.66 17.60 9.03
N HIS A 94 -3.55 17.74 9.76
CA HIS A 94 -2.68 16.63 10.15
C HIS A 94 -3.41 15.66 11.08
N ASP A 95 -4.01 16.18 12.15
CA ASP A 95 -4.78 15.37 13.12
C ASP A 95 -5.96 14.66 12.46
N ARG A 96 -6.66 15.35 11.56
CA ARG A 96 -7.82 14.80 10.83
C ARG A 96 -7.41 13.67 9.88
N VAL A 97 -6.27 13.81 9.22
CA VAL A 97 -5.71 12.73 8.38
C VAL A 97 -5.27 11.55 9.24
N ILE A 98 -4.65 11.80 10.40
CA ILE A 98 -4.36 10.74 11.39
C ILE A 98 -5.64 10.02 11.81
N ASP A 99 -6.73 10.75 12.07
CA ASP A 99 -8.00 10.15 12.47
C ASP A 99 -8.60 9.26 11.38
N MET A 100 -8.58 9.71 10.13
CA MET A 100 -9.00 8.89 8.99
C MET A 100 -8.19 7.60 8.88
N ILE A 101 -6.85 7.67 9.00
CA ILE A 101 -5.96 6.51 8.92
C ILE A 101 -6.22 5.54 10.08
N ALA A 102 -6.41 6.08 11.29
CA ALA A 102 -6.77 5.27 12.45
C ALA A 102 -8.11 4.55 12.20
N GLN A 103 -9.13 5.26 11.71
CA GLN A 103 -10.44 4.67 11.43
C GLN A 103 -10.38 3.56 10.35
N ILE A 104 -9.61 3.78 9.28
CA ILE A 104 -9.33 2.74 8.26
C ILE A 104 -8.67 1.50 8.91
N GLY A 105 -7.74 1.71 9.85
CA GLY A 105 -7.11 0.63 10.60
C GLY A 105 -8.12 -0.20 11.40
N LYS A 106 -9.06 0.46 12.11
CA LYS A 106 -10.14 -0.23 12.86
C LYS A 106 -11.01 -1.07 11.95
N TRP A 107 -11.44 -0.51 10.82
CA TRP A 107 -12.23 -1.21 9.81
C TRP A 107 -11.49 -2.43 9.24
N SER A 108 -10.16 -2.38 9.19
CA SER A 108 -9.32 -3.47 8.71
C SER A 108 -9.00 -4.51 9.79
N GLY A 109 -9.57 -4.39 11.00
CA GLY A 109 -9.38 -5.33 12.11
C GLY A 109 -8.12 -5.10 12.95
N TYR A 110 -7.43 -3.97 12.79
CA TYR A 110 -6.27 -3.61 13.60
C TYR A 110 -6.66 -2.76 14.81
N VAL A 111 -5.76 -2.67 15.78
CA VAL A 111 -5.83 -1.71 16.90
C VAL A 111 -4.95 -0.50 16.57
N PRO A 112 -5.52 0.59 16.03
CA PRO A 112 -4.74 1.79 15.73
C PRO A 112 -4.39 2.54 17.02
N THR A 113 -3.14 3.00 17.14
CA THR A 113 -2.70 3.87 18.23
C THR A 113 -2.07 5.12 17.65
N LYS A 114 -2.58 6.28 18.05
CA LYS A 114 -2.06 7.59 17.62
C LYS A 114 -0.90 8.01 18.53
N GLY A 115 0.07 8.71 17.98
CA GLY A 115 1.18 9.25 18.76
C GLY A 115 1.96 8.15 19.51
N TYR A 116 2.30 7.07 18.82
CA TYR A 116 2.91 5.89 19.42
C TYR A 116 4.43 6.01 19.50
N LYS A 117 5.03 5.77 20.66
CA LYS A 117 6.49 5.78 20.82
C LYS A 117 7.08 4.40 20.51
N VAL A 118 8.11 4.37 19.68
CA VAL A 118 8.80 3.14 19.29
C VAL A 118 10.31 3.32 19.45
N PRO A 119 10.99 2.61 20.36
CA PRO A 119 10.47 1.94 21.57
C PRO A 119 9.81 2.93 22.55
N GLN A 120 9.21 2.47 23.66
CA GLN A 120 8.43 3.35 24.55
C GLN A 120 9.22 4.51 25.18
N ASP A 121 10.52 4.31 25.37
CA ASP A 121 11.49 5.31 25.86
C ASP A 121 12.04 6.20 24.74
N SER A 122 11.66 5.95 23.48
CA SER A 122 12.10 6.76 22.35
C SER A 122 11.65 8.21 22.48
N PRO A 123 12.51 9.18 22.12
CA PRO A 123 12.09 10.57 21.95
C PRO A 123 11.22 10.75 20.71
N TYR A 124 11.19 9.74 19.81
CA TYR A 124 10.41 9.79 18.59
C TYR A 124 9.02 9.21 18.80
N GLN A 125 8.04 9.93 18.26
CA GLN A 125 6.65 9.55 18.25
C GLN A 125 6.22 9.35 16.80
N ILE A 126 5.57 8.22 16.55
CA ILE A 126 4.94 7.90 15.27
C ILE A 126 3.51 8.39 15.28
N ASP A 127 3.10 9.12 14.25
CA ASP A 127 1.77 9.74 14.14
C ASP A 127 0.63 8.73 14.35
N VAL A 128 0.69 7.59 13.66
CA VAL A 128 -0.22 6.47 13.89
C VAL A 128 0.41 5.12 13.56
N VAL A 129 0.11 4.14 14.40
CA VAL A 129 0.49 2.74 14.16
C VAL A 129 -0.73 1.84 14.16
N TRP A 130 -0.67 0.72 13.44
CA TRP A 130 -1.66 -0.35 13.50
C TRP A 130 -1.05 -1.58 14.14
N LEU A 131 -1.66 -2.03 15.23
CA LEU A 131 -1.23 -3.20 16.00
C LEU A 131 -2.12 -4.42 15.71
N ASN A 132 -1.51 -5.60 15.71
CA ASN A 132 -2.20 -6.89 15.71
C ASN A 132 -1.61 -7.76 16.81
N ARG A 133 -2.35 -7.99 17.91
CA ARG A 133 -1.87 -8.74 19.08
C ARG A 133 -0.47 -8.29 19.51
N ASP A 134 -0.32 -6.97 19.68
CA ASP A 134 0.92 -6.27 20.05
C ASP A 134 2.05 -6.22 19.00
N LEU A 135 1.85 -6.84 17.83
CA LEU A 135 2.78 -6.71 16.71
C LEU A 135 2.53 -5.42 15.94
N LEU A 136 3.60 -4.67 15.67
CA LEU A 136 3.58 -3.45 14.87
C LEU A 136 3.46 -3.77 13.37
N GLU A 137 2.23 -3.90 12.86
CA GLU A 137 1.98 -4.28 11.46
C GLU A 137 2.23 -3.12 10.50
N LEU A 138 1.83 -1.90 10.88
CA LEU A 138 2.02 -0.70 10.08
C LEU A 138 2.39 0.49 10.97
N ALA A 139 3.40 1.25 10.56
CA ALA A 139 3.69 2.57 11.11
C ALA A 139 3.48 3.63 10.02
N VAL A 140 2.84 4.74 10.37
CA VAL A 140 2.45 5.78 9.43
C VAL A 140 2.86 7.15 9.94
N GLU A 141 3.52 7.94 9.09
CA GLU A 141 3.79 9.36 9.30
C GLU A 141 2.97 10.20 8.31
N VAL A 142 2.38 11.28 8.82
CA VAL A 142 1.59 12.23 8.03
C VAL A 142 2.42 13.50 7.82
N GLN A 143 2.97 13.66 6.62
CA GLN A 143 3.86 14.77 6.24
C GLN A 143 3.09 15.83 5.44
N ILE A 144 2.53 16.83 6.13
CA ILE A 144 1.77 17.95 5.51
C ILE A 144 2.60 19.24 5.44
N GLY A 145 3.54 19.40 6.38
CA GLY A 145 4.46 20.52 6.51
C GLY A 145 5.63 20.13 7.43
N GLY A 146 6.57 21.04 7.65
CA GLY A 146 7.78 20.72 8.41
C GLY A 146 8.83 19.96 7.58
N ASN A 147 9.73 19.25 8.26
CA ASN A 147 10.91 18.63 7.65
C ASN A 147 10.63 17.21 7.17
N GLU A 148 10.66 16.97 5.86
CA GLU A 148 10.41 15.65 5.29
C GLU A 148 11.47 14.60 5.67
N THR A 149 12.68 15.05 6.01
CA THR A 149 13.77 14.16 6.46
C THR A 149 13.47 13.60 7.84
N GLU A 150 12.85 14.39 8.73
CA GLU A 150 12.45 13.92 10.06
C GLU A 150 11.36 12.86 9.97
N ALA A 151 10.35 13.05 9.12
CA ALA A 151 9.32 12.04 8.89
C ALA A 151 9.92 10.73 8.35
N LYS A 152 10.86 10.83 7.40
CA LYS A 152 11.64 9.68 6.91
C LYS A 152 12.38 8.99 8.05
N ASP A 153 13.12 9.73 8.88
CA ASP A 153 13.92 9.18 9.97
C ASP A 153 13.07 8.50 11.04
N ARG A 154 11.91 9.05 11.38
CA ARG A 154 10.93 8.40 12.26
C ARG A 154 10.45 7.06 11.69
N LEU A 155 10.17 6.98 10.40
CA LEU A 155 9.79 5.71 9.77
C LEU A 155 10.94 4.70 9.70
N VAL A 156 12.18 5.15 9.45
CA VAL A 156 13.38 4.30 9.56
C VAL A 156 13.47 3.73 10.98
N HIS A 157 13.26 4.59 11.99
CA HIS A 157 13.28 4.18 13.39
C HIS A 157 12.20 3.13 13.68
N ALA A 158 10.94 3.40 13.33
CA ALA A 158 9.84 2.44 13.49
C ALA A 158 10.14 1.09 12.81
N LYS A 159 10.74 1.13 11.61
CA LYS A 159 11.12 -0.08 10.88
C LYS A 159 12.19 -0.90 11.60
N ARG A 160 13.22 -0.25 12.15
CA ARG A 160 14.28 -0.90 12.94
C ARG A 160 13.74 -1.55 14.22
N PHE A 161 12.66 -1.01 14.78
CA PHE A 161 12.02 -1.51 15.99
C PHE A 161 10.76 -2.35 15.72
N GLY A 162 10.70 -2.97 14.54
CA GLY A 162 9.77 -4.09 14.29
C GLY A 162 8.53 -3.75 13.49
N ALA A 163 8.38 -2.53 12.96
CA ALA A 163 7.29 -2.25 12.03
C ALA A 163 7.40 -3.15 10.80
N ARG A 164 6.36 -3.91 10.48
CA ARG A 164 6.36 -4.80 9.33
C ARG A 164 6.33 -3.99 8.03
N LYS A 165 5.40 -3.04 7.91
CA LYS A 165 5.31 -2.07 6.83
C LYS A 165 5.35 -0.64 7.36
N ILE A 166 5.68 0.29 6.48
CA ILE A 166 5.74 1.71 6.80
C ILE A 166 5.08 2.52 5.69
N LEU A 167 4.45 3.62 6.05
CA LEU A 167 3.70 4.47 5.14
C LEU A 167 4.00 5.94 5.45
N ILE A 168 4.22 6.73 4.42
CA ILE A 168 4.18 8.19 4.53
C ILE A 168 3.02 8.75 3.72
N VAL A 169 2.21 9.60 4.36
CA VAL A 169 1.07 10.26 3.74
C VAL A 169 1.40 11.73 3.55
N SER A 170 1.18 12.28 2.37
CA SER A 170 1.56 13.67 2.07
C SER A 170 0.63 14.32 1.05
N LYS A 171 0.75 15.64 0.89
CA LYS A 171 0.18 16.35 -0.24
C LYS A 171 0.78 15.88 -1.57
N VAL A 172 0.01 15.98 -2.65
CA VAL A 172 0.35 15.44 -3.97
C VAL A 172 1.62 16.08 -4.54
N GLU A 173 1.75 17.39 -4.36
CA GLU A 173 2.87 18.20 -4.80
C GLU A 173 4.21 17.77 -4.17
N SER A 174 4.19 17.27 -2.93
CA SER A 174 5.39 16.86 -2.20
C SER A 174 5.83 15.42 -2.47
N LEU A 175 5.00 14.59 -3.13
CA LEU A 175 5.29 13.17 -3.35
C LEU A 175 6.57 12.93 -4.14
N LYS A 176 6.88 13.80 -5.12
CA LYS A 176 8.10 13.68 -5.93
C LYS A 176 9.36 13.84 -5.09
N ARG A 177 9.36 14.84 -4.21
CA ARG A 177 10.46 15.13 -3.29
C ARG A 177 10.62 14.02 -2.25
N LEU A 178 9.52 13.54 -1.66
CA LEU A 178 9.53 12.41 -0.73
C LEU A 178 10.11 11.14 -1.35
N LYS A 179 9.74 10.84 -2.60
CA LYS A 179 10.32 9.71 -3.34
C LYS A 179 11.84 9.83 -3.48
N GLN A 180 12.35 11.03 -3.79
CA GLN A 180 13.79 11.26 -3.92
C GLN A 180 14.51 11.07 -2.59
N ILE A 181 13.97 11.65 -1.52
CA ILE A 181 14.51 11.57 -0.16
C ILE A 181 14.56 10.10 0.32
N CYS A 182 13.52 9.32 0.07
CA CYS A 182 13.45 7.93 0.54
C CYS A 182 14.19 6.93 -0.37
N ARG A 183 14.53 7.30 -1.61
CA ARG A 183 15.03 6.37 -2.65
C ARG A 183 16.28 5.60 -2.23
N TYR A 184 17.16 6.25 -1.47
CA TYR A 184 18.47 5.71 -1.12
C TYR A 184 18.51 5.13 0.28
N GLU A 185 17.38 5.08 1.00
CA GLU A 185 17.33 4.51 2.33
C GLU A 185 17.10 2.99 2.30
N PRO A 186 18.10 2.17 2.66
CA PRO A 186 18.01 0.72 2.56
C PRO A 186 16.92 0.15 3.49
N ASP A 187 16.74 0.75 4.67
CA ASP A 187 15.74 0.32 5.65
C ASP A 187 14.30 0.51 5.14
N LEU A 188 14.09 1.50 4.27
CA LEU A 188 12.77 1.81 3.70
C LEU A 188 12.46 0.99 2.44
N LYS A 189 13.50 0.46 1.79
CA LYS A 189 13.39 -0.22 0.49
C LYS A 189 12.45 -1.43 0.59
N ASN A 190 11.48 -1.49 -0.32
CA ASN A 190 10.43 -2.52 -0.41
C ASN A 190 9.39 -2.55 0.72
N TRP A 191 9.54 -1.73 1.77
CA TRP A 191 8.62 -1.69 2.91
C TRP A 191 7.80 -0.40 2.97
N LEU A 192 8.30 0.66 2.34
CA LEU A 192 7.67 1.96 2.31
C LEU A 192 6.66 2.10 1.16
N GLU A 193 5.46 2.49 1.51
CA GLU A 193 4.51 3.10 0.58
C GLU A 193 4.42 4.62 0.80
N ILE A 194 4.10 5.35 -0.27
CA ILE A 194 3.87 6.79 -0.23
C ILE A 194 2.48 7.06 -0.78
N TRP A 195 1.58 7.57 0.06
CA TRP A 195 0.20 7.87 -0.32
C TRP A 195 -0.05 9.38 -0.34
N SER A 196 -0.99 9.80 -1.20
CA SER A 196 -1.53 11.14 -1.13
C SER A 196 -2.63 11.22 -0.07
N ILE A 197 -2.84 12.41 0.50
CA ILE A 197 -4.01 12.72 1.33
C ILE A 197 -5.32 12.40 0.59
N VAL A 198 -5.36 12.71 -0.72
CA VAL A 198 -6.49 12.38 -1.60
C VAL A 198 -6.81 10.88 -1.57
N LYS A 199 -5.79 10.02 -1.64
CA LYS A 199 -5.99 8.57 -1.59
C LYS A 199 -6.55 8.14 -0.24
N VAL A 200 -6.02 8.66 0.87
CA VAL A 200 -6.52 8.38 2.22
C VAL A 200 -7.99 8.80 2.36
N TYR A 201 -8.34 10.00 1.91
CA TYR A 201 -9.70 10.52 1.98
C TYR A 201 -10.69 9.64 1.21
N ARG A 202 -10.34 9.24 -0.03
CA ARG A 202 -11.18 8.34 -0.82
C ARG A 202 -11.35 6.97 -0.18
N MET A 203 -10.28 6.41 0.40
CA MET A 203 -10.35 5.16 1.16
C MET A 203 -11.24 5.30 2.39
N TYR A 204 -11.14 6.44 3.08
CA TYR A 204 -11.96 6.73 4.25
C TYR A 204 -13.45 6.78 3.89
N LEU A 205 -13.83 7.55 2.87
CA LEU A 205 -15.23 7.65 2.41
C LEU A 205 -15.78 6.29 1.94
N ALA A 206 -15.01 5.54 1.16
CA ALA A 206 -15.42 4.22 0.71
C ALA A 206 -15.61 3.25 1.88
N GLY A 207 -14.71 3.28 2.87
CA GLY A 207 -14.84 2.50 4.09
C GLY A 207 -16.07 2.90 4.89
N GLN A 208 -16.30 4.21 5.08
CA GLN A 208 -17.47 4.73 5.79
C GLN A 208 -18.76 4.19 5.16
N GLN A 209 -18.92 4.38 3.85
CA GLN A 209 -20.10 3.90 3.13
C GLN A 209 -20.29 2.38 3.24
N PHE A 210 -19.22 1.61 3.08
CA PHE A 210 -19.30 0.14 3.19
C PHE A 210 -19.71 -0.30 4.60
N PHE A 211 -19.02 0.20 5.64
CA PHE A 211 -19.26 -0.26 7.00
C PHE A 211 -20.56 0.27 7.60
N GLU A 212 -21.08 1.40 7.14
CA GLU A 212 -22.43 1.86 7.48
C GLU A 212 -23.50 0.86 6.98
N LEU A 213 -23.35 0.35 5.75
CA LEU A 213 -24.26 -0.64 5.18
C LEU A 213 -24.03 -2.06 5.72
N PHE A 214 -22.79 -2.39 6.09
CA PHE A 214 -22.42 -3.74 6.52
C PHE A 214 -22.71 -4.01 8.00
N ARG A 215 -22.64 -3.00 8.88
CA ARG A 215 -22.92 -3.18 10.33
C ARG A 215 -24.29 -3.79 10.64
N PRO A 216 -25.40 -3.40 9.97
CA PRO A 216 -26.68 -4.10 10.14
C PRO A 216 -26.59 -5.58 9.83
N PHE A 217 -25.86 -5.95 8.77
CA PHE A 217 -25.65 -7.34 8.38
C PHE A 217 -24.87 -8.14 9.43
N GLU A 218 -23.82 -7.58 10.05
CA GLU A 218 -23.08 -8.25 11.14
C GLU A 218 -23.96 -8.58 12.35
N LYS A 219 -25.01 -7.79 12.58
CA LYS A 219 -25.95 -7.99 13.69
C LYS A 219 -27.10 -8.94 13.33
N GLN A 220 -27.21 -9.37 12.07
CA GLN A 220 -28.26 -10.28 11.67
C GLN A 220 -28.05 -11.64 12.33
N GLN A 221 -29.12 -12.14 12.94
CA GLN A 221 -29.17 -13.51 13.38
C GLN A 221 -29.61 -14.41 12.23
N TRP A 222 -29.28 -15.69 12.35
CA TRP A 222 -29.69 -16.68 11.38
C TRP A 222 -31.21 -16.67 11.18
N SER A 223 -31.64 -16.79 9.92
CA SER A 223 -33.03 -16.81 9.49
C SER A 223 -33.21 -17.92 8.45
N GLN A 224 -34.34 -18.63 8.48
CA GLN A 224 -34.72 -19.59 7.44
C GLN A 224 -35.19 -18.90 6.15
N GLU A 225 -35.59 -17.63 6.25
CA GLU A 225 -36.10 -16.84 5.13
C GLU A 225 -34.99 -15.99 4.52
N ILE A 226 -34.86 -16.03 3.19
CA ILE A 226 -34.04 -15.08 2.43
C ILE A 226 -34.78 -13.75 2.40
N ARG A 227 -34.15 -12.70 2.95
CA ARG A 227 -34.71 -11.35 2.99
C ARG A 227 -33.91 -10.43 2.09
N GLU A 228 -34.60 -9.73 1.20
CA GLU A 228 -34.05 -8.56 0.51
C GLU A 228 -34.31 -7.33 1.40
N ILE A 229 -33.25 -6.58 1.70
CA ILE A 229 -33.35 -5.32 2.45
C ILE A 229 -33.18 -4.19 1.46
N THR A 230 -34.27 -3.43 1.25
CA THR A 230 -34.33 -2.22 0.43
C THR A 230 -34.03 -0.96 1.24
#